data_AF-A0A9P9GZG6-F1
#
_entry.id   AF-A0A9P9GZG6-F1
#
_cell.length_a   1.000
_cell.length_b   1.000
_cell.length_c   1.000
_cell.angle_alpha   90.00
_cell.angle_beta   90.00
_cell.angle_gamma   90.00
#
_symmetry.space_group_name_H-M   'P 1'
#
loop_
_entity.id
_entity.type
_entity.pdbx_description
1 polymer ?
#
loop_
_entity_poly.entity_id
_entity_poly.type
_entity_poly.pdbx_seq_one_letter_code
_entity_poly.pdbx_strand_id
1 'polypeptide(L)'
;MHVVVYYGYAGDPDNLVPMVNNDPNAPFDSHVPLRNLFGGEVISYKSGLSVFLCMIIFLNPKRVFIGDSYHGIHGVLDVMEKLNGMKKLTLKDLDQLQADDAVHVETPLNPTGEARNLEYNVGSKEPIRPSSTSPVAKRLP
;
A
#
# COMPACT_ATOMS: atom_id res chain seq x y z
N MET A 1 -3.34 2.07 8.25
CA MET A 1 -2.79 2.83 7.12
C MET A 1 -1.47 2.17 6.73
N HIS A 2 -1.35 1.63 5.51
CA HIS A 2 -0.09 1.07 5.02
C HIS A 2 0.51 2.09 4.06
N VAL A 3 1.68 2.64 4.40
CA VAL A 3 2.36 3.64 3.59
C VAL A 3 3.47 2.94 2.80
N VAL A 4 3.50 3.14 1.48
CA VAL A 4 4.59 2.63 0.63
C VAL A 4 5.51 3.80 0.32
N VAL A 5 6.76 3.70 0.77
CA VAL A 5 7.82 4.64 0.42
C VAL A 5 8.78 3.91 -0.51
N TYR A 6 9.06 4.52 -1.66
CA TYR A 6 10.17 4.09 -2.50
C TYR A 6 11.40 4.88 -2.10
N TYR A 7 12.46 4.17 -1.78
CA TYR A 7 13.77 4.74 -1.58
C TYR A 7 14.67 4.32 -2.74
N GLY A 8 15.25 5.28 -3.45
CA GLY A 8 16.21 5.00 -4.51
C GLY A 8 17.54 4.61 -3.89
N TYR A 9 18.08 3.45 -4.24
CA TYR A 9 19.45 3.10 -3.92
C TYR A 9 20.40 3.57 -5.02
N ALA A 10 21.70 3.68 -4.71
CA ALA A 10 22.73 3.95 -5.71
C ALA A 10 22.65 2.92 -6.85
N GLY A 11 22.72 3.40 -8.10
CA GLY A 11 22.64 2.53 -9.29
C GLY A 11 23.89 1.70 -9.56
N ASP A 12 25.01 2.05 -8.91
CA ASP A 12 26.27 1.33 -8.96
C ASP A 12 26.35 0.36 -7.76
N PRO A 13 26.47 -0.96 -8.00
CA PRO A 13 26.49 -1.97 -6.94
C PRO A 13 27.67 -1.83 -5.97
N ASP A 14 28.79 -1.24 -6.38
CA ASP A 14 29.95 -1.04 -5.51
C ASP A 14 29.69 0.04 -4.45
N ASN A 15 28.69 0.89 -4.68
CA ASN A 15 28.25 1.92 -3.74
C ASN A 15 27.13 1.44 -2.78
N LEU A 16 26.71 0.17 -2.87
CA LEU A 16 25.72 -0.44 -1.97
C LEU A 16 26.39 -0.96 -0.70
N VAL A 17 26.93 -0.05 0.11
CA VAL A 17 27.60 -0.41 1.36
C VAL A 17 26.55 -0.57 2.48
N PRO A 18 26.44 -1.75 3.12
CA PRO A 18 25.48 -1.96 4.19
C PRO A 18 25.67 -0.96 5.33
N MET A 19 24.59 -0.29 5.73
CA MET A 19 24.55 0.66 6.86
C MET A 19 25.36 1.96 6.68
N VAL A 20 25.84 2.25 5.46
CA VAL A 20 26.57 3.48 5.15
C VAL A 20 25.92 4.14 3.93
N ASN A 21 25.30 5.30 4.13
CA ASN A 21 24.85 6.15 3.04
C ASN A 21 25.53 7.52 3.18
N ASN A 22 26.70 7.65 2.55
CA ASN A 22 27.42 8.91 2.42
C ASN A 22 27.16 9.46 1.01
N ASP A 23 25.94 9.90 0.73
CA ASP A 23 25.68 10.66 -0.49
C ASP A 23 26.11 12.13 -0.25
N PRO A 24 27.14 12.65 -0.93
CA PRO A 24 27.54 14.05 -0.81
C PRO A 24 26.44 15.04 -1.28
N ASN A 25 25.47 14.59 -2.07
CA ASN A 25 24.30 15.36 -2.50
C ASN A 25 23.08 15.18 -1.59
N ALA A 26 23.08 14.16 -0.73
CA ALA A 26 22.00 13.87 0.21
C ALA A 26 22.58 13.44 1.58
N PRO A 27 23.22 14.37 2.31
CA PRO A 27 23.95 14.05 3.55
C PRO A 27 23.05 13.63 4.72
N PHE A 28 21.73 13.83 4.60
CA PHE A 28 20.72 13.39 5.57
C PHE A 28 19.99 12.12 5.13
N ASP A 29 20.43 11.49 4.04
CA ASP A 29 19.85 10.27 3.50
C ASP A 29 20.21 9.02 4.32
N SER A 30 20.46 9.25 5.61
CA SER A 30 20.69 8.22 6.60
C SER A 30 19.37 7.50 6.87
N HIS A 31 19.43 6.19 6.74
CA HIS A 31 18.50 5.17 7.21
C HIS A 31 17.81 5.50 8.55
N VAL A 32 16.84 6.42 8.56
CA VAL A 32 15.90 6.51 9.67
C VAL A 32 15.19 5.17 9.68
N PRO A 33 15.26 4.38 10.77
CA PRO A 33 14.51 3.14 10.85
C PRO A 33 13.06 3.47 10.55
N LEU A 34 12.48 2.93 9.48
CA LEU A 34 11.13 3.27 9.03
C LEU A 34 10.09 3.12 10.15
N ARG A 35 10.34 2.18 11.07
CA ARG A 35 9.57 2.01 12.31
C ARG A 35 9.49 3.27 13.16
N ASN A 36 10.59 4.01 13.30
CA ASN A 36 10.64 5.25 14.08
C ASN A 36 9.91 6.39 13.35
N LEU A 37 9.96 6.41 12.02
CA LEU A 37 9.26 7.40 11.21
C LEU A 37 7.73 7.21 11.26
N PHE A 38 7.26 5.96 11.18
CA PHE A 38 5.84 5.64 11.10
C PHE A 38 5.19 5.30 12.45
N GLY A 39 5.97 5.14 13.52
CA GLY A 39 5.46 4.82 14.86
C GLY A 39 4.77 3.45 14.98
N GLY A 40 5.02 2.53 14.05
CA GLY A 40 4.34 1.24 13.95
C GLY A 40 5.25 0.10 13.46
N GLU A 41 4.71 -1.12 13.40
CA GLU A 41 5.42 -2.25 12.79
C GLU A 41 5.64 -2.01 11.29
N VAL A 42 6.84 -2.36 10.80
CA VAL A 42 7.21 -2.18 9.40
C VAL A 42 7.70 -3.50 8.83
N ILE A 43 7.20 -3.82 7.64
CA ILE A 43 7.61 -4.97 6.86
C ILE A 43 8.12 -4.46 5.52
N SER A 44 9.27 -4.96 5.07
CA SER A 44 9.88 -4.59 3.79
C SER A 44 9.58 -5.63 2.72
N TYR A 45 9.32 -5.14 1.50
CA TYR A 45 9.09 -5.95 0.31
C TYR A 45 10.03 -5.51 -0.81
N LYS A 46 10.25 -6.36 -1.81
CA LYS A 46 11.14 -6.03 -2.94
C LYS A 46 10.66 -4.85 -3.79
N SER A 47 9.36 -4.57 -3.80
CA SER A 47 8.77 -3.42 -4.50
C SER A 47 7.41 -3.04 -3.93
N GLY A 48 6.96 -1.80 -4.17
CA GLY A 48 5.61 -1.37 -3.80
C GLY A 48 4.50 -2.18 -4.49
N LEU A 49 4.75 -2.70 -5.70
CA LEU A 49 3.79 -3.57 -6.38
C LEU A 49 3.68 -4.95 -5.72
N SER A 50 4.80 -5.49 -5.22
CA SER A 50 4.80 -6.78 -4.51
C SER A 50 4.06 -6.73 -3.18
N VAL A 51 4.18 -5.62 -2.43
CA VAL A 51 3.39 -5.44 -1.20
C VAL A 51 1.91 -5.25 -1.53
N PHE A 52 1.57 -4.49 -2.58
CA PHE A 52 0.18 -4.33 -2.98
C PHE A 52 -0.47 -5.68 -3.37
N LEU A 53 0.21 -6.48 -4.19
CA LEU A 53 -0.26 -7.82 -4.55
C LEU A 53 -0.45 -8.70 -3.30
N CYS A 54 0.52 -8.69 -2.38
CA CYS A 54 0.42 -9.45 -1.13
C CYS A 54 -0.79 -9.00 -0.30
N MET A 55 -1.01 -7.68 -0.17
CA MET A 55 -2.16 -7.11 0.54
C MET A 55 -3.49 -7.57 -0.07
N ILE A 56 -3.65 -7.50 -1.39
CA ILE A 56 -4.90 -7.89 -2.05
C ILE A 56 -5.15 -9.39 -1.95
N ILE A 57 -4.11 -10.23 -2.05
CA ILE A 57 -4.25 -11.68 -1.83
C ILE A 57 -4.65 -11.97 -0.38
N PHE A 58 -4.00 -11.33 0.58
CA PHE A 58 -4.25 -11.55 2.00
C PHE A 58 -5.65 -11.11 2.42
N LEU A 59 -6.07 -9.92 1.99
CA LEU A 59 -7.40 -9.37 2.31
C LEU A 59 -8.51 -10.07 1.51
N ASN A 60 -8.19 -10.54 0.30
CA ASN A 60 -9.13 -11.15 -0.65
C ASN A 60 -10.47 -10.38 -0.76
N PRO A 61 -10.45 -9.05 -1.00
CA PRO A 61 -11.65 -8.25 -0.99
C PRO A 61 -12.57 -8.62 -2.16
N LYS A 62 -13.88 -8.53 -1.95
CA LYS A 62 -14.85 -8.71 -3.05
C LYS A 62 -14.86 -7.50 -3.98
N ARG A 63 -14.64 -6.30 -3.44
CA ARG A 63 -14.63 -5.05 -4.19
C ARG A 63 -13.49 -4.15 -3.74
N VAL A 64 -12.88 -3.46 -4.70
CA VAL A 64 -11.83 -2.47 -4.45
C VAL A 64 -12.27 -1.14 -5.03
N PHE A 65 -12.42 -0.13 -4.17
CA PHE A 65 -12.70 1.25 -4.55
C PHE A 65 -11.38 1.96 -4.80
N ILE A 66 -11.16 2.43 -6.03
CA ILE A 66 -9.90 3.02 -6.46
C ILE A 66 -10.14 4.16 -7.45
N GLY A 67 -9.35 5.22 -7.32
CA GLY A 67 -9.33 6.35 -8.26
C GLY A 67 -8.16 6.24 -9.21
N ASP A 68 -7.66 7.38 -9.69
CA ASP A 68 -6.34 7.39 -10.34
C ASP A 68 -5.27 6.95 -9.35
N SER A 69 -4.40 6.07 -9.82
CA SER A 69 -3.23 5.56 -9.09
C SER A 69 -2.15 5.07 -10.05
N TYR A 70 -0.98 4.71 -9.54
CA TYR A 70 0.06 4.07 -10.34
C TYR A 70 -0.48 2.88 -11.16
N HIS A 71 -0.25 2.89 -12.47
CA HIS A 71 -0.83 1.92 -13.42
C HIS A 71 -0.58 0.45 -13.07
N GLY A 72 0.53 0.12 -12.42
CA GLY A 72 0.79 -1.26 -11.97
C GLY A 72 -0.23 -1.78 -10.96
N ILE A 73 -0.78 -0.91 -10.11
CA ILE A 73 -1.85 -1.24 -9.15
C ILE A 73 -3.10 -1.69 -9.89
N HIS A 74 -3.50 -0.95 -10.92
CA HIS A 74 -4.64 -1.32 -11.78
C HIS A 74 -4.40 -2.67 -12.46
N GLY A 75 -3.19 -2.93 -12.95
CA GLY A 75 -2.83 -4.22 -13.55
C GLY A 75 -2.94 -5.41 -12.58
N VAL A 76 -2.54 -5.23 -11.31
CA VAL A 76 -2.74 -6.26 -10.28
C VAL A 76 -4.23 -6.51 -10.04
N LEU A 77 -5.03 -5.45 -9.94
CA LEU A 77 -6.48 -5.58 -9.75
C LEU A 77 -7.16 -6.25 -10.94
N ASP A 78 -6.72 -6.00 -12.17
CA ASP A 78 -7.22 -6.69 -13.38
C ASP A 78 -6.95 -8.21 -13.32
N VAL A 79 -5.77 -8.61 -12.83
CA VAL A 79 -5.45 -10.02 -12.63
C VAL A 79 -6.36 -10.62 -11.58
N MET A 80 -6.55 -9.94 -10.45
CA MET A 80 -7.42 -10.44 -9.38
C MET A 80 -8.88 -10.56 -9.83
N GLU A 81 -9.40 -9.57 -10.56
CA GLU A 81 -10.75 -9.63 -11.14
C GLU A 81 -10.93 -10.88 -12.03
N LYS A 82 -9.94 -11.21 -12.85
CA LYS A 82 -9.97 -12.42 -13.69
C LYS A 82 -9.88 -13.72 -12.88
N LEU A 83 -9.10 -13.73 -11.80
CA LEU A 83 -8.84 -14.94 -11.02
C LEU A 83 -9.97 -15.31 -10.06
N ASN A 84 -10.57 -14.32 -9.38
CA ASN A 84 -11.56 -14.57 -8.32
C ASN A 84 -12.86 -13.76 -8.46
N GLY A 85 -13.00 -12.98 -9.53
CA GLY A 85 -14.20 -12.18 -9.78
C GLY A 85 -14.30 -10.88 -8.98
N MET A 86 -13.24 -10.47 -8.26
CA MET A 86 -13.18 -9.18 -7.55
C MET A 86 -13.55 -8.02 -8.48
N LYS A 87 -14.28 -7.03 -7.95
CA LYS A 87 -14.75 -5.87 -8.73
C LYS A 87 -14.06 -4.57 -8.37
N LYS A 88 -13.59 -3.85 -9.38
CA LYS A 88 -13.10 -2.47 -9.24
C LYS A 88 -14.28 -1.50 -9.31
N LEU A 89 -14.34 -0.59 -8.35
CA LEU A 89 -15.30 0.52 -8.29
C LEU A 89 -14.54 1.85 -8.17
N THR A 90 -15.19 2.98 -8.48
CA THR A 90 -14.52 4.29 -8.36
C THR A 90 -14.67 4.86 -6.97
N LEU A 91 -13.76 5.77 -6.55
CA LEU A 91 -13.90 6.52 -5.30
C LEU A 91 -15.17 7.39 -5.24
N LYS A 92 -15.87 7.60 -6.36
CA LYS A 92 -17.19 8.26 -6.35
C LYS A 92 -18.31 7.37 -5.82
N ASP A 93 -18.10 6.06 -5.77
CA ASP A 93 -19.08 5.05 -5.37
C ASP A 93 -18.97 4.67 -3.87
N LEU A 94 -18.23 5.44 -3.07
CA LEU A 94 -17.96 5.11 -1.66
C LEU A 94 -19.24 5.03 -0.78
N ASP A 95 -20.35 5.59 -1.24
CA ASP A 95 -21.67 5.40 -0.64
C ASP A 95 -22.13 3.94 -0.64
N GLN A 96 -21.59 3.12 -1.55
CA GLN A 96 -21.86 1.68 -1.68
C GLN A 96 -20.92 0.80 -0.84
N LEU A 97 -19.98 1.38 -0.09
CA LEU A 97 -18.96 0.65 0.68
C LEU A 97 -19.59 -0.30 1.71
N GLN A 98 -19.15 -1.55 1.72
CA GLN A 98 -19.60 -2.61 2.63
C GLN A 98 -18.41 -3.17 3.42
N ALA A 99 -18.71 -4.01 4.41
CA ALA A 99 -17.69 -4.80 5.07
C ALA A 99 -16.97 -5.71 4.07
N ASP A 100 -15.68 -5.98 4.31
CA ASP A 100 -14.78 -6.80 3.48
C ASP A 100 -14.45 -6.20 2.09
N ASP A 101 -14.81 -4.95 1.83
CA ASP A 101 -14.27 -4.19 0.70
C ASP A 101 -12.94 -3.51 1.08
N ALA A 102 -12.15 -3.18 0.06
CA ALA A 102 -10.94 -2.37 0.22
C ALA A 102 -11.08 -1.02 -0.48
N VAL A 103 -10.48 0.02 0.10
CA VAL A 103 -10.34 1.34 -0.51
C VAL A 103 -8.86 1.63 -0.72
N HIS A 104 -8.46 1.94 -1.95
CA HIS A 104 -7.09 2.33 -2.29
C HIS A 104 -7.06 3.80 -2.73
N VAL A 105 -6.31 4.62 -1.99
CA VAL A 105 -6.15 6.05 -2.26
C VAL A 105 -4.66 6.35 -2.40
N GLU A 106 -4.30 7.00 -3.50
CA GLU A 106 -2.98 7.62 -3.69
C GLU A 106 -3.07 9.12 -3.39
N THR A 107 -2.19 9.63 -2.52
CA THR A 107 -2.12 11.05 -2.18
C THR A 107 -0.71 11.42 -1.70
N PRO A 108 -0.06 12.44 -2.29
CA PRO A 108 -0.46 13.12 -3.52
C PRO A 108 -0.50 12.17 -4.73
N LEU A 109 -1.43 12.39 -5.66
CA LEU A 109 -1.54 11.59 -6.88
C LEU A 109 -0.34 11.84 -7.80
N ASN A 110 0.41 10.81 -8.17
CA ASN A 110 1.42 10.91 -9.22
C ASN A 110 0.73 10.85 -10.61
N PRO A 111 1.10 11.69 -11.61
CA PRO A 111 2.14 12.73 -11.61
C PRO A 111 1.66 14.14 -11.27
N THR A 112 0.38 14.32 -10.98
CA THR A 112 -0.22 15.67 -10.85
C THR A 112 0.09 16.36 -9.52
N GLY A 113 0.46 15.60 -8.49
CA GLY A 113 0.65 16.10 -7.13
C GLY A 113 -0.64 16.46 -6.41
N GLU A 114 -1.82 16.04 -6.90
CA GLU A 114 -3.09 16.38 -6.27
C GLU A 114 -3.26 15.66 -4.93
N ALA A 115 -3.45 16.43 -3.85
CA ALA A 115 -3.67 15.88 -2.51
C ALA A 115 -5.15 15.55 -2.29
N ARG A 116 -5.41 14.38 -1.71
CA ARG A 116 -6.75 13.92 -1.35
C ARG A 116 -6.94 13.92 0.17
N ASN A 117 -8.10 14.38 0.63
CA ASN A 117 -8.44 14.38 2.05
C ASN A 117 -8.86 12.96 2.50
N LEU A 118 -8.04 12.31 3.33
CA LEU A 118 -8.28 10.94 3.77
C LEU A 118 -9.48 10.80 4.71
N GLU A 119 -9.76 11.80 5.56
CA GLU A 119 -10.92 11.79 6.46
C GLU A 119 -12.23 11.80 5.67
N TYR A 120 -12.29 12.59 4.61
CA TYR A 120 -13.44 12.65 3.70
C TYR A 120 -13.61 11.34 2.92
N ASN A 121 -12.52 10.73 2.44
CA ASN A 121 -12.56 9.51 1.62
C ASN A 121 -12.80 8.21 2.40
N VAL A 122 -12.46 8.18 3.69
CA VAL A 122 -12.73 7.00 4.55
C VAL A 122 -14.03 7.18 5.35
N GLY A 123 -14.50 8.43 5.47
CA GLY A 123 -15.62 8.81 6.32
C GLY A 123 -15.28 8.58 7.79
N SER A 124 -15.97 9.27 8.70
CA SER A 124 -15.85 9.12 10.16
C SER A 124 -16.32 7.75 10.70
N LYS A 125 -16.21 6.67 9.89
CA LYS A 125 -16.56 5.31 10.29
C LYS A 125 -15.34 4.68 10.94
N GLU A 126 -15.51 4.20 12.17
CA GLU A 126 -14.45 3.49 12.89
C GLU A 126 -13.80 2.41 12.02
N PRO A 127 -12.50 2.11 12.20
CA PRO A 127 -11.85 1.01 11.50
C PRO A 127 -12.67 -0.27 11.66
N ILE A 128 -13.22 -0.77 10.55
CA ILE A 128 -13.98 -2.02 10.56
C ILE A 128 -13.01 -3.13 10.95
N ARG A 129 -13.17 -3.64 12.17
CA ARG A 129 -12.33 -4.73 12.67
C ARG A 129 -12.60 -5.96 11.79
N PRO A 130 -11.56 -6.68 11.34
CA PRO A 130 -11.77 -7.92 10.63
C PRO A 130 -12.66 -8.84 11.48
N SER A 131 -13.67 -9.43 10.85
CA SER A 131 -14.56 -10.38 11.51
C SER A 131 -13.70 -11.49 12.15
N SER A 132 -14.09 -11.93 13.35
CA SER A 132 -13.39 -12.96 14.13
C SER A 132 -13.31 -14.33 13.45
N THR A 133 -13.76 -14.43 12.19
CA THR A 133 -13.84 -15.64 11.38
C THR A 133 -12.73 -15.76 10.32
N SER A 134 -11.77 -14.83 10.25
CA SER A 134 -10.56 -15.09 9.44
C SER A 134 -9.76 -16.24 10.05
N PRO A 135 -9.30 -17.22 9.25
CA PRO A 135 -8.51 -18.32 9.76
C PRO A 135 -7.23 -17.74 10.33
N VAL A 136 -7.06 -17.87 11.65
CA VAL A 136 -5.77 -17.69 12.32
C VAL A 136 -4.77 -18.50 11.52
N ALA A 137 -3.83 -17.84 10.85
CA ALA A 137 -2.68 -18.51 10.26
C ALA A 137 -2.02 -19.30 11.40
N LYS A 138 -2.28 -20.61 11.44
CA LYS A 138 -1.55 -21.50 12.33
C LYS A 138 -0.08 -21.26 12.00
N ARG A 139 0.68 -20.80 12.99
CA ARG A 139 2.14 -20.81 12.92
C ARG A 139 2.54 -22.18 12.41
N LEU A 140 3.17 -22.21 11.24
CA LEU A 140 3.85 -23.40 10.78
C LEU A 140 4.95 -23.73 11.81
N PRO A 141 5.20 -25.02 12.06
CA PRO A 141 6.13 -25.48 13.10
C PRO A 141 7.55 -24.95 12.90
#